data_AF-A0A8J3BSF4-F1
#
_entry.id   AF-A0A8J3BSF4-F1
#
_cell.length_a   1.000
_cell.length_b   1.000
_cell.length_c   1.000
_cell.angle_alpha   90.00
_cell.angle_beta   90.00
_cell.angle_gamma   90.00
#
_symmetry.space_group_name_H-M   'P 1'
#
loop_
_entity.id
_entity.type
_entity.pdbx_description
1 polymer ?
#
loop_
_entity_poly.entity_id
_entity_poly.type
_entity_poly.pdbx_seq_one_letter_code
_entity_poly.pdbx_strand_id
1 'polypeptide(L)'
;MWNPASSVAPVGALVADTQVTYGGVPYAANEIARGAAYELLSTRAAPGFTPSARPDAPWHLFVPAADVTGPRGPAAGREHETPLMVPLSRGRTWDDFHRLSQTPDPRYSPELADIRATAAVRRGTRMIKVLSARQVGGYLKGWLPAGFCYREWDVAHLRTAGELRVLRTDDDRHADSPDVAYALRWRAVDPCDYEVPTGAAYPGLVSMPSGYRVGPPLLGTGFTPSAQHVIPEFVTANLTDIPLPANTALLAYPGDGTEVVLFTFQPEQRGWLRMAGPAARHLLAGLGSAADQEYLPVPSGDRGTSRLVGRHQGVEHDTVADPPEEFRVLAMSRAARYPVETLARRTRFATWRGAACSVVGVEGAWVRLRLCRPDADQVVAIGAQCHERGVYEAWAPAEELADYRTVDQPYRL
;
A
#
# COMPACT_ATOMS: atom_id res chain seq x y z
N MET A 1 52.95 -25.60 36.50
CA MET A 1 51.51 -25.70 36.75
C MET A 1 50.83 -24.78 35.74
N TRP A 2 50.36 -25.37 34.64
CA TRP A 2 49.68 -24.68 33.54
C TRP A 2 48.23 -24.41 33.96
N ASN A 3 47.75 -23.19 33.76
CA ASN A 3 46.31 -22.90 33.81
C ASN A 3 45.99 -21.87 32.70
N PRO A 4 45.29 -22.25 31.61
CA PRO A 4 44.89 -21.34 30.57
C PRO A 4 43.50 -20.77 30.89
N ALA A 5 43.46 -19.54 31.40
CA ALA A 5 42.24 -18.75 31.37
C ALA A 5 42.11 -18.11 29.99
N SER A 6 41.47 -18.84 29.07
CA SER A 6 41.01 -18.32 27.78
C SER A 6 40.01 -17.18 28.03
N SER A 7 40.47 -15.93 27.92
CA SER A 7 39.57 -14.79 27.75
C SER A 7 38.97 -14.88 26.35
N VAL A 8 37.76 -15.42 26.25
CA VAL A 8 36.94 -15.28 25.04
C VAL A 8 36.68 -13.78 24.87
N ALA A 9 37.23 -13.20 23.82
CA ALA A 9 36.92 -11.83 23.41
C ALA A 9 35.40 -11.72 23.18
N PRO A 10 34.75 -10.61 23.57
CA PRO A 10 33.33 -10.42 23.29
C PRO A 10 33.13 -10.48 21.78
N VAL A 11 32.30 -11.42 21.33
CA VAL A 11 31.74 -11.43 19.97
C VAL A 11 31.18 -10.03 19.74
N GLY A 12 31.63 -9.38 18.65
CA GLY A 12 31.23 -8.01 18.33
C GLY A 12 29.73 -7.84 18.48
N ALA A 13 29.31 -6.84 19.26
CA ALA A 13 27.90 -6.57 19.47
C ALA A 13 27.25 -6.34 18.10
N LEU A 14 26.19 -7.11 17.80
CA LEU A 14 25.36 -6.90 16.62
C LEU A 14 24.92 -5.44 16.59
N VAL A 15 25.10 -4.77 15.45
CA VAL A 15 24.58 -3.41 15.27
C VAL A 15 23.06 -3.53 15.19
N ALA A 16 22.39 -3.20 16.29
CA ALA A 16 20.96 -3.28 16.44
C ALA A 16 20.42 -2.08 17.22
N ASP A 17 19.25 -1.61 16.82
CA ASP A 17 18.61 -0.44 17.43
C ASP A 17 18.01 -0.76 18.80
N THR A 18 17.64 -2.02 19.05
CA THR A 18 16.94 -2.45 20.26
C THR A 18 17.13 -3.94 20.57
N GLN A 19 16.57 -4.38 21.69
CA GLN A 19 16.38 -5.79 22.04
C GLN A 19 14.90 -6.09 22.25
N VAL A 20 14.45 -7.20 21.67
CA VAL A 20 13.07 -7.72 21.81
C VAL A 20 13.10 -9.20 22.15
N THR A 21 12.04 -9.71 22.76
CA THR A 21 11.91 -11.14 23.05
C THR A 21 10.90 -11.78 22.09
N TYR A 22 11.32 -12.82 21.36
CA TYR A 22 10.50 -13.60 20.43
C TYR A 22 10.57 -15.08 20.81
N GLY A 23 9.41 -15.73 20.96
CA GLY A 23 9.36 -17.14 21.38
C GLY A 23 10.04 -17.42 22.73
N GLY A 24 10.07 -16.43 23.63
CA GLY A 24 10.77 -16.51 24.93
C GLY A 24 12.29 -16.33 24.86
N VAL A 25 12.86 -16.06 23.68
CA VAL A 25 14.30 -15.86 23.48
C VAL A 25 14.57 -14.38 23.15
N PRO A 26 15.55 -13.73 23.81
CA PRO A 26 15.93 -12.36 23.47
C PRO A 26 16.78 -12.32 22.19
N TYR A 27 16.45 -11.40 21.29
CA TYR A 27 17.20 -11.13 20.07
C TYR A 27 17.58 -9.65 19.99
N ALA A 28 18.74 -9.38 19.39
CA ALA A 28 19.06 -8.05 18.88
C ALA A 28 18.14 -7.77 17.68
N ALA A 29 17.59 -6.56 17.58
CA ALA A 29 16.61 -6.26 16.55
C ALA A 29 16.69 -4.83 16.00
N ASN A 30 16.33 -4.69 14.73
CA ASN A 30 16.12 -3.40 14.08
C ASN A 30 14.62 -3.12 13.98
N GLU A 31 14.22 -1.89 14.28
CA GLU A 31 12.82 -1.47 14.21
C GLU A 31 12.42 -1.22 12.75
N ILE A 32 11.26 -1.75 12.33
CA ILE A 32 10.71 -1.54 11.00
C ILE A 32 9.41 -0.75 11.10
N ALA A 33 9.24 0.21 10.18
CA ALA A 33 8.01 0.97 10.01
C ALA A 33 7.45 1.55 11.35
N ARG A 34 8.33 2.20 12.12
CA ARG A 34 8.00 2.84 13.41
C ARG A 34 7.44 1.87 14.47
N GLY A 35 7.93 0.64 14.46
CA GLY A 35 7.59 -0.38 15.45
C GLY A 35 6.39 -1.23 15.07
N ALA A 36 6.03 -1.26 13.78
CA ALA A 36 5.04 -2.19 13.25
C ALA A 36 5.59 -3.62 13.13
N ALA A 37 6.90 -3.74 12.91
CA ALA A 37 7.62 -5.00 12.80
C ALA A 37 9.07 -4.84 13.28
N TYR A 38 9.76 -5.97 13.39
CA TYR A 38 11.17 -6.03 13.77
C TYR A 38 11.92 -7.00 12.88
N GLU A 39 13.15 -6.64 12.51
CA GLU A 39 14.14 -7.59 11.99
C GLU A 39 14.95 -8.14 13.17
N LEU A 40 14.78 -9.41 13.49
CA LEU A 40 15.56 -10.11 14.49
C LEU A 40 16.88 -10.55 13.88
N LEU A 41 17.98 -10.34 14.59
CA LEU A 41 19.33 -10.69 14.14
C LEU A 41 19.90 -11.84 14.97
N SER A 42 20.58 -12.77 14.30
CA SER A 42 21.20 -13.92 14.95
C SER A 42 22.55 -14.27 14.32
N THR A 43 23.50 -14.66 15.17
CA THR A 43 24.79 -15.21 14.74
C THR A 43 24.72 -16.71 14.42
N ARG A 44 23.57 -17.35 14.65
CA ARG A 44 23.35 -18.79 14.43
C ARG A 44 22.03 -19.03 13.70
N ALA A 45 21.99 -20.09 12.90
CA ALA A 45 20.75 -20.56 12.30
C ALA A 45 19.74 -20.91 13.40
N ALA A 46 18.49 -20.49 13.20
CA ALA A 46 17.36 -20.78 14.08
C ALA A 46 16.12 -21.04 13.22
N PRO A 47 15.09 -21.76 13.74
CA PRO A 47 13.86 -21.99 12.98
C PRO A 47 13.24 -20.68 12.46
N GLY A 48 12.91 -20.65 11.18
CA GLY A 48 12.34 -19.47 10.50
C GLY A 48 13.36 -18.43 10.04
N PHE A 49 14.60 -18.42 10.56
CA PHE A 49 15.60 -17.45 10.15
C PHE A 49 16.15 -17.78 8.76
N THR A 50 16.34 -16.74 7.95
CA THR A 50 16.93 -16.80 6.61
C THR A 50 18.37 -16.28 6.61
N PRO A 51 19.22 -16.72 5.67
CA PRO A 51 20.56 -16.15 5.52
C PRO A 51 20.52 -14.65 5.19
N SER A 52 21.42 -13.88 5.79
CA SER A 52 21.65 -12.47 5.50
C SER A 52 23.04 -12.26 4.92
N ALA A 53 23.22 -11.21 4.13
CA ALA A 53 24.53 -10.83 3.58
C ALA A 53 25.46 -10.21 4.64
N ARG A 54 24.95 -9.94 5.86
CA ARG A 54 25.70 -9.28 6.94
C ARG A 54 26.68 -10.27 7.60
N PRO A 55 28.00 -9.98 7.65
CA PRO A 55 28.97 -10.89 8.25
C PRO A 55 28.80 -11.10 9.76
N ASP A 56 28.36 -10.04 10.47
CA ASP A 56 28.14 -10.02 11.91
C ASP A 56 26.77 -10.60 12.30
N ALA A 57 25.78 -10.47 11.42
CA ALA A 57 24.41 -10.99 11.57
C ALA A 57 24.02 -11.91 10.41
N PRO A 58 24.65 -13.09 10.24
CA PRO A 58 24.45 -13.95 9.07
C PRO A 58 23.05 -14.56 8.97
N TRP A 59 22.22 -14.41 10.00
CA TRP A 59 20.84 -14.89 10.02
C TRP A 59 19.91 -13.78 10.49
N HIS A 60 18.75 -13.65 9.86
CA HIS A 60 17.71 -12.74 10.29
C HIS A 60 16.30 -13.32 10.16
N LEU A 61 15.33 -12.70 10.82
CA LEU A 61 13.91 -13.04 10.71
C LEU A 61 13.08 -11.77 10.88
N PHE A 62 12.12 -11.54 9.99
CA PHE A 62 11.17 -10.44 10.13
C PHE A 62 9.92 -10.92 10.88
N VAL A 63 9.53 -10.20 11.93
CA VAL A 63 8.35 -10.55 12.74
C VAL A 63 7.47 -9.32 12.97
N PRO A 64 6.14 -9.48 13.01
CA PRO A 64 5.26 -8.37 13.35
C PRO A 64 5.44 -7.98 14.82
N ALA A 65 5.16 -6.72 15.15
CA ALA A 65 5.33 -6.22 16.51
C ALA A 65 4.43 -6.91 17.54
N ALA A 66 3.30 -7.49 17.10
CA ALA A 66 2.39 -8.26 17.94
C ALA A 66 3.02 -9.57 18.46
N ASP A 67 4.05 -10.09 17.78
CA ASP A 67 4.67 -11.38 18.12
C ASP A 67 5.89 -11.25 19.04
N VAL A 68 6.31 -10.01 19.35
CA VAL A 68 7.45 -9.75 20.22
C VAL A 68 7.01 -9.07 21.51
N THR A 69 7.76 -9.33 22.58
CA THR A 69 7.53 -8.68 23.88
C THR A 69 8.66 -7.69 24.18
N GLY A 70 8.23 -6.45 24.48
CA GLY A 70 9.04 -5.33 24.95
C GLY A 70 10.05 -4.77 23.94
N PRO A 71 10.09 -3.45 23.74
CA PRO A 71 11.33 -2.76 23.41
C PRO A 71 11.98 -2.23 24.70
N ARG A 72 13.25 -2.57 24.96
CA ARG A 72 14.05 -1.81 25.94
C ARG A 72 14.62 -0.56 25.25
N GLY A 73 13.81 0.50 25.16
CA GLY A 73 14.21 1.80 24.59
C GLY A 73 13.15 2.89 24.76
N PRO A 74 13.51 4.19 24.64
CA PRO A 74 12.61 5.29 24.97
C PRO A 74 11.45 5.40 23.98
N ALA A 75 10.28 4.95 24.39
CA ALA A 75 9.01 5.17 23.71
C ALA A 75 8.52 6.60 24.02
N ALA A 76 8.94 7.59 23.23
CA ALA A 76 8.40 8.95 23.32
C ALA A 76 7.92 9.43 21.94
N GLY A 77 6.61 9.66 21.81
CA GLY A 77 6.01 10.44 20.71
C GLY A 77 5.49 9.71 19.48
N ARG A 78 5.27 8.38 19.51
CA ARG A 78 4.84 7.64 18.31
C ARG A 78 3.37 7.94 17.96
N GLU A 79 3.07 8.26 16.70
CA GLU A 79 1.71 8.16 16.15
C GLU A 79 1.32 6.68 16.19
N HIS A 80 0.45 6.25 17.13
CA HIS A 80 0.14 4.83 17.28
C HIS A 80 -0.95 4.43 16.27
N GLU A 81 -0.53 3.81 15.17
CA GLU A 81 -1.43 2.91 14.44
C GLU A 81 -1.93 1.84 15.42
N THR A 82 -3.24 1.57 15.35
CA THR A 82 -3.82 0.53 16.20
C THR A 82 -3.64 -0.82 15.49
N PRO A 83 -3.00 -1.82 16.13
CA PRO A 83 -2.86 -3.15 15.55
C PRO A 83 -4.23 -3.80 15.39
N LEU A 84 -4.31 -4.80 14.51
CA LEU A 84 -5.49 -5.67 14.43
C LEU A 84 -5.65 -6.42 15.77
N MET A 85 -6.81 -6.28 16.40
CA MET A 85 -7.13 -6.93 17.67
C MET A 85 -8.18 -8.02 17.46
N VAL A 86 -7.92 -9.20 18.01
CA VAL A 86 -8.83 -10.35 17.95
C VAL A 86 -9.31 -10.70 19.36
N PRO A 87 -10.62 -10.71 19.64
CA PRO A 87 -11.16 -11.09 20.94
C PRO A 87 -11.08 -12.62 21.11
N LEU A 88 -9.99 -13.09 21.71
CA LEU A 88 -9.79 -14.51 22.03
C LEU A 88 -10.57 -14.89 23.31
N SER A 89 -11.05 -16.14 23.35
CA SER A 89 -11.72 -16.72 24.52
C SER A 89 -11.33 -18.18 24.66
N ARG A 90 -11.71 -18.85 25.76
CA ARG A 90 -11.39 -20.28 25.95
C ARG A 90 -11.95 -21.19 24.85
N GLY A 91 -13.01 -20.78 24.17
CA GLY A 91 -13.60 -21.50 23.05
C GLY A 91 -13.23 -20.95 21.67
N ARG A 92 -12.34 -19.94 21.59
CA ARG A 92 -11.97 -19.28 20.33
C ARG A 92 -10.47 -19.05 20.27
N THR A 93 -9.83 -19.75 19.36
CA THR A 93 -8.39 -19.69 19.12
C THR A 93 -8.04 -18.77 17.96
N TRP A 94 -6.75 -18.47 17.80
CA TRP A 94 -6.25 -17.78 16.62
C TRP A 94 -6.49 -18.57 15.33
N ASP A 95 -6.36 -19.90 15.37
CA ASP A 95 -6.59 -20.77 14.22
C ASP A 95 -8.04 -20.74 13.74
N ASP A 96 -8.99 -20.65 14.68
CA ASP A 96 -10.42 -20.49 14.36
C ASP A 96 -10.66 -19.17 13.64
N PHE A 97 -10.06 -18.09 14.14
CA PHE A 97 -10.17 -16.77 13.50
C PHE A 97 -9.49 -16.74 12.13
N HIS A 98 -8.29 -17.29 11.99
CA HIS A 98 -7.61 -17.38 10.70
C HIS A 98 -8.51 -18.12 9.70
N ARG A 99 -9.04 -19.30 10.07
CA ARG A 99 -9.98 -20.05 9.21
C ARG A 99 -11.21 -19.24 8.83
N LEU A 100 -11.80 -18.52 9.79
CA LEU A 100 -12.95 -17.64 9.55
C LEU A 100 -12.61 -16.53 8.54
N SER A 101 -11.44 -15.87 8.69
CA SER A 101 -10.98 -14.82 7.78
C SER A 101 -10.74 -15.32 6.33
N GLN A 102 -10.40 -16.61 6.19
CA GLN A 102 -10.11 -17.26 4.91
C GLN A 102 -11.32 -17.97 4.29
N THR A 103 -12.48 -17.96 4.94
CA THR A 103 -13.70 -18.61 4.43
C THR A 103 -14.55 -17.57 3.71
N PRO A 104 -14.80 -17.70 2.38
CA PRO A 104 -15.62 -16.75 1.65
C PRO A 104 -16.98 -16.53 2.31
N ASP A 105 -17.33 -15.27 2.54
CA ASP A 105 -18.58 -14.90 3.21
C ASP A 105 -19.26 -13.76 2.43
N PRO A 106 -20.28 -14.06 1.62
CA PRO A 106 -20.99 -13.03 0.86
C PRO A 106 -21.82 -12.09 1.76
N ARG A 107 -22.10 -12.47 3.01
CA ARG A 107 -22.92 -11.67 3.95
C ARG A 107 -22.09 -10.88 4.94
N TYR A 108 -20.80 -11.19 5.07
CA TYR A 108 -19.85 -10.59 6.00
C TYR A 108 -20.29 -10.68 7.48
N SER A 109 -19.73 -11.64 8.20
CA SER A 109 -19.99 -11.86 9.62
C SER A 109 -19.77 -10.60 10.47
N PRO A 110 -20.70 -10.25 11.39
CA PRO A 110 -20.52 -9.17 12.36
C PRO A 110 -19.24 -9.29 13.19
N GLU A 111 -18.82 -10.52 13.48
CA GLU A 111 -17.57 -10.77 14.21
C GLU A 111 -16.33 -10.30 13.44
N LEU A 112 -16.29 -10.55 12.12
CA LEU A 112 -15.21 -10.06 11.27
C LEU A 112 -15.26 -8.54 11.14
N ALA A 113 -16.46 -7.94 11.20
CA ALA A 113 -16.65 -6.49 11.19
C ALA A 113 -16.04 -5.85 12.43
N ASP A 114 -16.32 -6.38 13.63
CA ASP A 114 -15.75 -5.87 14.88
C ASP A 114 -14.22 -5.98 14.90
N ILE A 115 -13.69 -7.11 14.44
CA ILE A 115 -12.24 -7.31 14.33
C ILE A 115 -11.64 -6.34 13.31
N ARG A 116 -12.23 -6.21 12.10
CA ARG A 116 -11.72 -5.29 11.08
C ARG A 116 -11.77 -3.83 11.52
N ALA A 117 -12.74 -3.44 12.34
CA ALA A 117 -12.84 -2.08 12.87
C ALA A 117 -11.64 -1.68 13.74
N THR A 118 -10.91 -2.64 14.30
CA THR A 118 -9.68 -2.37 15.09
C THR A 118 -8.51 -1.95 14.20
N ALA A 119 -8.48 -2.44 12.96
CA ALA A 119 -7.56 -2.06 11.90
C ALA A 119 -8.20 -0.99 11.00
N ALA A 120 -8.36 0.22 11.54
CA ALA A 120 -8.94 1.35 10.80
C ALA A 120 -7.87 2.17 10.07
N VAL A 121 -8.22 2.68 8.88
CA VAL A 121 -7.45 3.75 8.25
C VAL A 121 -7.82 5.06 8.94
N ARG A 122 -6.82 5.91 9.16
CA ARG A 122 -6.97 7.28 9.65
C ARG A 122 -6.23 8.21 8.72
N ARG A 123 -6.48 9.51 8.86
CA ARG A 123 -5.62 10.51 8.22
C ARG A 123 -4.17 10.29 8.68
N GLY A 124 -3.24 10.32 7.75
CA GLY A 124 -1.81 10.09 8.01
C GLY A 124 -1.39 8.62 8.04
N THR A 125 -2.34 7.67 8.09
CA THR A 125 -2.05 6.24 8.03
C THR A 125 -1.23 5.94 6.79
N ARG A 126 -0.10 5.27 6.98
CA ARG A 126 0.74 4.87 5.87
C ARG A 126 0.11 3.69 5.16
N MET A 127 -0.26 3.90 3.92
CA MET A 127 -0.81 2.90 3.03
C MET A 127 0.30 2.40 2.11
N ILE A 128 0.19 1.13 1.71
CA ILE A 128 1.11 0.48 0.80
C ILE A 128 0.34 -0.37 -0.22
N LYS A 129 0.87 -0.42 -1.44
CA LYS A 129 0.41 -1.29 -2.51
C LYS A 129 1.62 -1.95 -3.15
N VAL A 130 1.64 -3.28 -3.19
CA VAL A 130 2.70 -4.05 -3.86
C VAL A 130 2.49 -3.99 -5.37
N LEU A 131 3.59 -3.78 -6.10
CA LEU A 131 3.61 -3.48 -7.53
C LEU A 131 4.53 -4.43 -8.31
N SER A 132 4.22 -4.67 -9.58
CA SER A 132 5.22 -5.07 -10.59
C SER A 132 6.04 -3.89 -11.10
N ALA A 133 7.16 -4.18 -11.77
CA ALA A 133 7.98 -3.15 -12.41
C ALA A 133 7.18 -2.39 -13.49
N ARG A 134 6.29 -3.08 -14.21
CA ARG A 134 5.32 -2.44 -15.14
C ARG A 134 4.45 -1.40 -14.44
N GLN A 135 3.89 -1.72 -13.27
CA GLN A 135 3.07 -0.78 -12.51
C GLN A 135 3.90 0.39 -11.99
N VAL A 136 5.13 0.16 -11.53
CA VAL A 136 6.08 1.24 -11.17
C VAL A 136 6.25 2.21 -12.36
N GLY A 137 6.46 1.68 -13.57
CA GLY A 137 6.52 2.49 -14.79
C GLY A 137 5.23 3.29 -15.07
N GLY A 138 4.07 2.75 -14.70
CA GLY A 138 2.78 3.44 -14.76
C GLY A 138 2.71 4.64 -13.80
N TYR A 139 3.11 4.45 -12.53
CA TYR A 139 3.16 5.53 -11.54
C TYR A 139 4.15 6.64 -11.90
N LEU A 140 5.32 6.27 -12.44
CA LEU A 140 6.29 7.23 -12.96
C LEU A 140 5.74 8.05 -14.14
N LYS A 141 4.74 7.52 -14.86
CA LYS A 141 4.01 8.20 -15.95
C LYS A 141 2.71 8.87 -15.51
N GLY A 142 2.41 8.89 -14.21
CA GLY A 142 1.27 9.62 -13.66
C GLY A 142 0.06 8.79 -13.28
N TRP A 143 0.17 7.46 -13.18
CA TRP A 143 -0.88 6.67 -12.54
C TRP A 143 -1.08 7.12 -11.09
N LEU A 144 -2.32 7.06 -10.64
CA LEU A 144 -2.72 7.37 -9.28
C LEU A 144 -3.04 6.09 -8.50
N PRO A 145 -2.85 6.06 -7.17
CA PRO A 145 -3.23 4.93 -6.35
C PRO A 145 -4.72 4.63 -6.51
N ALA A 146 -5.02 3.37 -6.76
CA ALA A 146 -6.38 2.85 -6.90
C ALA A 146 -6.44 1.37 -6.54
N GLY A 147 -7.64 0.84 -6.35
CA GLY A 147 -7.84 -0.59 -6.14
C GLY A 147 -7.43 -1.06 -4.75
N PHE A 148 -6.99 -2.31 -4.66
CA PHE A 148 -6.59 -2.91 -3.39
C PHE A 148 -5.28 -2.32 -2.84
N CYS A 149 -5.25 -2.13 -1.53
CA CYS A 149 -4.11 -1.62 -0.77
C CYS A 149 -4.18 -2.07 0.70
N TYR A 150 -3.09 -1.81 1.44
CA TYR A 150 -2.89 -2.28 2.81
C TYR A 150 -2.36 -1.14 3.68
N ARG A 151 -2.52 -1.22 5.00
CA ARG A 151 -1.73 -0.36 5.89
C ARG A 151 -0.31 -0.92 5.96
N GLU A 152 0.70 -0.06 5.90
CA GLU A 152 2.10 -0.45 6.11
C GLU A 152 2.25 -1.24 7.41
N TRP A 153 1.51 -0.83 8.46
CA TRP A 153 1.53 -1.49 9.76
C TRP A 153 1.21 -2.98 9.71
N ASP A 154 0.21 -3.37 8.91
CA ASP A 154 -0.30 -4.75 8.89
C ASP A 154 0.56 -5.70 8.06
N VAL A 155 1.50 -5.16 7.28
CA VAL A 155 2.34 -5.92 6.34
C VAL A 155 3.83 -5.64 6.52
N ALA A 156 4.22 -4.88 7.55
CA ALA A 156 5.59 -4.44 7.75
C ALA A 156 6.60 -5.58 7.96
N HIS A 157 6.14 -6.77 8.38
CA HIS A 157 6.97 -7.96 8.52
C HIS A 157 7.17 -8.73 7.21
N LEU A 158 6.37 -8.45 6.16
CA LEU A 158 6.56 -9.03 4.83
C LEU A 158 7.61 -8.21 4.10
N ARG A 159 8.82 -8.75 3.94
CA ARG A 159 9.96 -7.97 3.49
C ARG A 159 10.62 -8.53 2.25
N THR A 160 10.51 -9.83 2.00
CA THR A 160 11.05 -10.45 0.80
C THR A 160 10.05 -10.43 -0.35
N ALA A 161 10.54 -10.57 -1.59
CA ALA A 161 9.67 -10.68 -2.76
C ALA A 161 8.69 -11.86 -2.68
N GLY A 162 9.13 -12.98 -2.09
CA GLY A 162 8.29 -14.16 -1.88
C GLY A 162 7.13 -13.90 -0.91
N GLU A 163 7.41 -13.24 0.22
CA GLU A 163 6.39 -12.89 1.22
C GLU A 163 5.41 -11.84 0.69
N LEU A 164 5.91 -10.80 0.01
CA LEU A 164 5.08 -9.73 -0.54
C LEU A 164 4.20 -10.19 -1.71
N ARG A 165 4.47 -11.36 -2.31
CA ARG A 165 3.68 -11.91 -3.42
C ARG A 165 2.21 -12.11 -3.05
N VAL A 166 1.91 -12.44 -1.78
CA VAL A 166 0.53 -12.61 -1.30
C VAL A 166 -0.32 -11.35 -1.46
N LEU A 167 0.32 -10.18 -1.51
CA LEU A 167 -0.34 -8.87 -1.61
C LEU A 167 -0.49 -8.36 -3.05
N ARG A 168 0.10 -9.04 -4.04
CA ARG A 168 0.11 -8.58 -5.43
C ARG A 168 -1.30 -8.54 -6.01
N THR A 169 -1.55 -7.50 -6.81
CA THR A 169 -2.83 -7.30 -7.50
C THR A 169 -2.75 -7.64 -8.98
N ASP A 170 -1.58 -7.90 -9.55
CA ASP A 170 -1.41 -8.17 -10.97
C ASP A 170 -1.20 -9.66 -11.28
N ASP A 171 -1.02 -9.99 -12.56
CA ASP A 171 -0.83 -11.36 -13.00
C ASP A 171 0.64 -11.80 -12.81
N ASP A 172 0.83 -12.90 -12.09
CA ASP A 172 2.11 -13.56 -11.86
C ASP A 172 2.84 -13.97 -13.15
N ARG A 173 2.14 -14.04 -14.29
CA ARG A 173 2.73 -14.36 -15.61
C ARG A 173 3.78 -13.35 -16.06
N HIS A 174 3.79 -12.14 -15.50
CA HIS A 174 4.79 -11.10 -15.78
C HIS A 174 5.64 -10.79 -14.55
N ALA A 175 5.95 -11.78 -13.72
CA ALA A 175 6.87 -11.58 -12.60
C ALA A 175 8.27 -11.16 -13.12
N ASP A 176 8.47 -9.85 -13.21
CA ASP A 176 9.78 -9.23 -13.37
C ASP A 176 10.64 -9.64 -12.17
N SER A 177 11.84 -10.19 -12.45
CA SER A 177 12.85 -10.70 -11.50
C SER A 177 12.30 -11.30 -10.19
N PRO A 178 12.39 -12.62 -9.98
CA PRO A 178 11.83 -13.27 -8.78
C PRO A 178 12.39 -12.75 -7.44
N ASP A 179 13.46 -11.95 -7.49
CA ASP A 179 14.24 -11.54 -6.33
C ASP A 179 13.94 -10.11 -5.85
N VAL A 180 13.09 -9.34 -6.56
CA VAL A 180 12.75 -7.96 -6.18
C VAL A 180 11.24 -7.73 -6.21
N ALA A 181 10.68 -7.29 -5.08
CA ALA A 181 9.33 -6.74 -5.05
C ALA A 181 9.37 -5.21 -5.06
N TYR A 182 8.37 -4.59 -5.68
CA TYR A 182 8.19 -3.13 -5.66
C TYR A 182 6.94 -2.76 -4.87
N ALA A 183 6.89 -1.53 -4.38
CA ALA A 183 5.68 -1.01 -3.75
C ALA A 183 5.52 0.50 -3.96
N LEU A 184 4.27 0.96 -3.89
CA LEU A 184 3.93 2.36 -3.66
C LEU A 184 3.56 2.52 -2.19
N ARG A 185 4.15 3.50 -1.51
CA ARG A 185 3.79 3.88 -0.14
C ARG A 185 3.36 5.33 -0.08
N TRP A 186 2.21 5.62 0.52
CA TRP A 186 1.69 6.97 0.69
C TRP A 186 1.01 7.14 2.05
N ARG A 187 0.64 8.37 2.42
CA ARG A 187 -0.18 8.62 3.61
C ARG A 187 -1.63 8.87 3.21
N ALA A 188 -2.57 8.19 3.85
CA ALA A 188 -3.99 8.45 3.65
C ALA A 188 -4.32 9.91 3.97
N VAL A 189 -4.94 10.61 3.02
CA VAL A 189 -5.38 12.00 3.19
C VAL A 189 -6.62 12.07 4.08
N ASP A 190 -7.58 11.20 3.79
CA ASP A 190 -8.80 11.03 4.57
C ASP A 190 -9.21 9.55 4.56
N PRO A 191 -9.70 9.00 5.70
CA PRO A 191 -10.20 7.63 5.73
C PRO A 191 -11.39 7.36 4.79
N CYS A 192 -12.15 8.38 4.36
CA CYS A 192 -13.28 8.18 3.47
C CYS A 192 -12.89 7.66 2.07
N ASP A 193 -11.61 7.71 1.72
CA ASP A 193 -11.11 7.18 0.45
C ASP A 193 -10.89 5.66 0.48
N TYR A 194 -11.16 5.00 1.61
CA TYR A 194 -10.90 3.58 1.79
C TYR A 194 -12.15 2.85 2.27
N GLU A 195 -12.40 1.70 1.68
CA GLU A 195 -13.47 0.78 2.05
C GLU A 195 -12.88 -0.59 2.43
N VAL A 196 -13.60 -1.32 3.28
CA VAL A 196 -13.33 -2.74 3.50
C VAL A 196 -14.06 -3.53 2.39
N PRO A 197 -13.37 -4.39 1.62
CA PRO A 197 -13.98 -5.10 0.49
C PRO A 197 -14.80 -6.30 0.98
N THR A 198 -15.94 -6.02 1.59
CA THR A 198 -16.86 -7.05 2.11
C THR A 198 -17.74 -7.61 0.99
N GLY A 199 -18.30 -8.81 1.19
CA GLY A 199 -19.23 -9.42 0.24
C GLY A 199 -20.48 -8.57 -0.01
N ALA A 200 -20.96 -7.87 1.02
CA ALA A 200 -22.07 -6.94 0.89
C ALA A 200 -21.70 -5.67 0.12
N ALA A 201 -20.49 -5.15 0.28
CA ALA A 201 -20.03 -3.93 -0.39
C ALA A 201 -19.62 -4.19 -1.85
N TYR A 202 -19.09 -5.39 -2.16
CA TYR A 202 -18.58 -5.75 -3.48
C TYR A 202 -19.06 -7.14 -3.93
N PRO A 203 -20.38 -7.38 -4.01
CA PRO A 203 -20.92 -8.69 -4.35
C PRO A 203 -20.47 -9.18 -5.74
N GLY A 204 -20.37 -8.27 -6.71
CA GLY A 204 -19.92 -8.57 -8.08
C GLY A 204 -18.46 -9.03 -8.16
N LEU A 205 -17.58 -8.51 -7.30
CA LEU A 205 -16.19 -8.95 -7.24
C LEU A 205 -16.04 -10.32 -6.55
N VAL A 206 -16.87 -10.60 -5.54
CA VAL A 206 -16.91 -11.93 -4.88
C VAL A 206 -17.40 -13.00 -5.85
N SER A 207 -18.41 -12.70 -6.66
CA SER A 207 -18.97 -13.64 -7.64
C SER A 207 -18.22 -13.67 -8.98
N MET A 208 -17.19 -12.85 -9.16
CA MET A 208 -16.49 -12.69 -10.43
C MET A 208 -15.84 -14.01 -10.90
N PRO A 209 -16.19 -14.53 -12.09
CA PRO A 209 -15.59 -15.74 -12.64
C PRO A 209 -14.06 -15.61 -12.81
N SER A 210 -13.35 -16.74 -12.72
CA SER A 210 -11.88 -16.77 -12.84
C SER A 210 -11.39 -16.24 -14.19
N GLY A 211 -12.14 -16.47 -15.26
CA GLY A 211 -11.82 -15.99 -16.61
C GLY A 211 -11.87 -14.47 -16.76
N TYR A 212 -12.51 -13.74 -15.83
CA TYR A 212 -12.63 -12.29 -15.89
C TYR A 212 -11.75 -11.55 -14.88
N ARG A 213 -11.05 -12.24 -13.99
CA ARG A 213 -10.26 -11.58 -12.92
C ARG A 213 -8.76 -11.85 -13.05
N VAL A 214 -7.97 -10.89 -12.57
CA VAL A 214 -6.53 -11.03 -12.32
C VAL A 214 -6.30 -11.21 -10.82
N GLY A 215 -5.36 -12.09 -10.46
CA GLY A 215 -4.99 -12.35 -9.07
C GLY A 215 -5.98 -13.23 -8.30
N PRO A 216 -5.80 -13.34 -6.96
CA PRO A 216 -6.64 -14.18 -6.12
C PRO A 216 -8.08 -13.64 -6.01
N PRO A 217 -9.08 -14.52 -5.75
CA PRO A 217 -10.47 -14.11 -5.61
C PRO A 217 -10.65 -13.14 -4.42
N LEU A 218 -11.71 -12.33 -4.47
CA LEU A 218 -12.17 -11.59 -3.30
C LEU A 218 -13.00 -12.54 -2.41
N LEU A 219 -12.61 -12.70 -1.15
CA LEU A 219 -13.35 -13.56 -0.21
C LEU A 219 -14.61 -12.88 0.34
N GLY A 220 -14.65 -11.54 0.32
CA GLY A 220 -15.73 -10.78 0.94
C GLY A 220 -15.62 -10.67 2.46
N THR A 221 -14.49 -11.12 3.05
CA THR A 221 -14.20 -11.10 4.49
C THR A 221 -13.39 -9.87 4.92
N GLY A 222 -12.99 -9.00 4.00
CA GLY A 222 -12.10 -7.87 4.30
C GLY A 222 -10.67 -8.27 4.66
N PHE A 223 -10.29 -9.54 4.43
CA PHE A 223 -8.93 -10.06 4.62
C PHE A 223 -8.37 -10.65 3.33
N THR A 224 -7.07 -10.51 3.14
CA THR A 224 -6.36 -11.10 2.00
C THR A 224 -6.35 -12.63 2.10
N PRO A 225 -6.57 -13.34 0.98
CA PRO A 225 -6.29 -14.76 0.89
C PRO A 225 -4.83 -15.08 1.25
N SER A 226 -4.62 -15.78 2.36
CA SER A 226 -3.30 -16.15 2.84
C SER A 226 -3.36 -17.40 3.70
N ALA A 227 -2.37 -18.27 3.56
CA ALA A 227 -2.24 -19.48 4.37
C ALA A 227 -1.56 -19.22 5.72
N GLN A 228 -0.86 -18.08 5.85
CA GLN A 228 0.07 -17.83 6.96
C GLN A 228 -0.23 -16.56 7.74
N HIS A 229 -0.98 -15.62 7.15
CA HIS A 229 -1.14 -14.28 7.70
C HIS A 229 -2.59 -13.85 7.69
N VAL A 230 -3.04 -13.24 8.79
CA VAL A 230 -4.30 -12.49 8.80
C VAL A 230 -3.98 -11.04 8.43
N ILE A 231 -4.24 -10.69 7.17
CA ILE A 231 -3.90 -9.36 6.64
C ILE A 231 -5.18 -8.60 6.31
N PRO A 232 -5.51 -7.54 7.05
CA PRO A 232 -6.58 -6.61 6.68
C PRO A 232 -6.35 -6.02 5.29
N GLU A 233 -7.30 -6.19 4.37
CA GLU A 233 -7.24 -5.57 3.04
C GLU A 233 -8.22 -4.42 2.93
N PHE A 234 -7.81 -3.38 2.19
CA PHE A 234 -8.64 -2.21 1.89
C PHE A 234 -8.71 -2.04 0.38
N VAL A 235 -9.74 -1.33 -0.06
CA VAL A 235 -9.90 -0.90 -1.44
C VAL A 235 -10.15 0.59 -1.46
N THR A 236 -9.63 1.29 -2.45
CA THR A 236 -9.98 2.71 -2.66
C THR A 236 -11.49 2.83 -2.90
N ALA A 237 -12.16 3.80 -2.28
CA ALA A 237 -13.59 3.98 -2.40
C ALA A 237 -14.04 4.04 -3.86
N ASN A 238 -15.04 3.23 -4.23
CA ASN A 238 -15.50 3.04 -5.60
C ASN A 238 -14.38 2.67 -6.62
N LEU A 239 -13.29 2.05 -6.16
CA LEU A 239 -12.11 1.70 -6.97
C LEU A 239 -11.46 2.91 -7.70
N THR A 240 -11.76 4.11 -7.24
CA THR A 240 -11.35 5.36 -7.89
C THR A 240 -9.92 5.74 -7.59
N ASP A 241 -9.34 6.55 -8.47
CA ASP A 241 -8.03 7.14 -8.25
C ASP A 241 -8.04 8.07 -7.02
N ILE A 242 -6.99 7.95 -6.20
CA ILE A 242 -6.69 8.84 -5.09
C ILE A 242 -5.52 9.75 -5.50
N PRO A 243 -5.63 11.09 -5.31
CA PRO A 243 -4.52 11.99 -5.62
C PRO A 243 -3.26 11.64 -4.81
N LEU A 244 -2.08 11.76 -5.42
CA LEU A 244 -0.82 11.52 -4.73
C LEU A 244 -0.56 12.60 -3.66
N PRO A 245 -0.50 12.25 -2.36
CA PRO A 245 -0.04 13.17 -1.33
C PRO A 245 1.48 13.39 -1.42
N ALA A 246 1.95 14.46 -0.77
CA ALA A 246 3.36 14.72 -0.56
C ALA A 246 4.06 13.52 0.08
N ASN A 247 5.35 13.34 -0.24
CA ASN A 247 6.19 12.28 0.31
C ASN A 247 5.72 10.85 -0.02
N THR A 248 4.84 10.68 -1.01
CA THR A 248 4.57 9.37 -1.60
C THR A 248 5.87 8.79 -2.18
N ALA A 249 6.14 7.52 -1.94
CA ALA A 249 7.38 6.86 -2.31
C ALA A 249 7.15 5.61 -3.15
N LEU A 250 8.01 5.41 -4.15
CA LEU A 250 8.18 4.13 -4.83
C LEU A 250 9.36 3.40 -4.17
N LEU A 251 9.14 2.15 -3.80
CA LEU A 251 10.04 1.32 -3.01
C LEU A 251 10.44 0.07 -3.78
N ALA A 252 11.60 -0.48 -3.42
CA ALA A 252 12.04 -1.82 -3.79
C ALA A 252 12.44 -2.61 -2.54
N TYR A 253 12.21 -3.92 -2.61
CA TYR A 253 12.50 -4.93 -1.61
C TYR A 253 13.31 -6.05 -2.29
N PRO A 254 14.66 -6.03 -2.19
CA PRO A 254 15.50 -7.12 -2.69
C PRO A 254 15.33 -8.38 -1.83
N GLY A 255 15.96 -9.47 -2.24
CA GLY A 255 15.88 -10.77 -1.55
C GLY A 255 16.34 -10.76 -0.08
N ASP A 256 17.12 -9.78 0.35
CA ASP A 256 17.54 -9.58 1.74
C ASP A 256 16.51 -8.78 2.58
N GLY A 257 15.37 -8.42 2.01
CA GLY A 257 14.30 -7.69 2.70
C GLY A 257 14.60 -6.23 3.07
N THR A 258 15.74 -5.69 2.64
CA THR A 258 16.10 -4.29 2.85
C THR A 258 15.12 -3.39 2.07
N GLU A 259 14.63 -2.31 2.67
CA GLU A 259 13.79 -1.37 1.92
C GLU A 259 14.66 -0.31 1.27
N VAL A 260 14.48 -0.13 -0.03
CA VAL A 260 15.17 0.90 -0.81
C VAL A 260 14.14 1.85 -1.38
N VAL A 261 14.22 3.12 -1.00
CA VAL A 261 13.40 4.17 -1.62
C VAL A 261 13.97 4.48 -3.01
N LEU A 262 13.21 4.18 -4.05
CA LEU A 262 13.61 4.44 -5.43
C LEU A 262 13.32 5.88 -5.83
N PHE A 263 12.10 6.33 -5.57
CA PHE A 263 11.63 7.68 -5.91
C PHE A 263 10.72 8.25 -4.82
N THR A 264 10.66 9.57 -4.73
CA THR A 264 9.71 10.30 -3.87
C THR A 264 8.99 11.38 -4.68
N PHE A 265 7.67 11.42 -4.57
CA PHE A 265 6.82 12.38 -5.27
C PHE A 265 6.92 13.78 -4.64
N GLN A 266 7.15 14.77 -5.48
CA GLN A 266 7.24 16.19 -5.15
C GLN A 266 6.02 16.91 -5.76
N PRO A 267 4.96 17.19 -4.98
CA PRO A 267 3.72 17.75 -5.52
C PRO A 267 3.91 19.16 -6.10
N GLU A 268 4.79 19.99 -5.53
CA GLU A 268 5.08 21.34 -6.01
C GLU A 268 5.74 21.34 -7.39
N GLN A 269 6.56 20.33 -7.67
CA GLN A 269 7.22 20.14 -8.96
C GLN A 269 6.36 19.29 -9.91
N ARG A 270 5.36 18.58 -9.38
CA ARG A 270 4.53 17.60 -10.08
C ARG A 270 5.39 16.52 -10.73
N GLY A 271 6.28 15.91 -9.95
CA GLY A 271 7.17 14.89 -10.46
C GLY A 271 7.78 14.00 -9.39
N TRP A 272 8.47 12.96 -9.85
CA TRP A 272 9.20 12.02 -9.03
C TRP A 272 10.67 12.40 -8.97
N LEU A 273 11.22 12.52 -7.77
CA LEU A 273 12.65 12.70 -7.52
C LEU A 273 13.27 11.33 -7.21
N ARG A 274 14.35 10.97 -7.90
CA ARG A 274 15.09 9.73 -7.65
C ARG A 274 15.88 9.82 -6.35
N MET A 275 15.69 8.82 -5.50
CA MET A 275 16.38 8.68 -4.21
C MET A 275 17.45 7.57 -4.24
N ALA A 276 17.28 6.57 -5.10
CA ALA A 276 18.22 5.46 -5.24
C ALA A 276 19.57 5.93 -5.83
N GLY A 277 20.64 5.77 -5.05
CA GLY A 277 22.02 6.03 -5.46
C GLY A 277 22.66 4.91 -6.31
N PRO A 278 23.96 5.02 -6.64
CA PRO A 278 24.65 4.08 -7.52
C PRO A 278 24.58 2.61 -7.08
N ALA A 279 24.65 2.33 -5.77
CA ALA A 279 24.60 0.97 -5.24
C ALA A 279 23.27 0.25 -5.51
N ALA A 280 22.17 1.01 -5.61
CA ALA A 280 20.83 0.51 -5.85
C ALA A 280 20.41 0.57 -7.33
N ARG A 281 21.31 0.96 -8.25
CA ARG A 281 20.96 1.14 -9.67
C ARG A 281 20.46 -0.14 -10.34
N HIS A 282 20.95 -1.30 -9.89
CA HIS A 282 20.49 -2.60 -10.37
C HIS A 282 18.98 -2.83 -10.12
N LEU A 283 18.39 -2.23 -9.07
CA LEU A 283 16.96 -2.28 -8.77
C LEU A 283 16.12 -1.42 -9.73
N LEU A 284 16.75 -0.52 -10.49
CA LEU A 284 16.08 0.31 -11.48
C LEU A 284 16.12 -0.28 -12.89
N ALA A 285 16.91 -1.34 -13.11
CA ALA A 285 17.18 -1.88 -14.45
C ALA A 285 15.89 -2.31 -15.19
N GLY A 286 14.89 -2.82 -14.46
CA GLY A 286 13.58 -3.20 -15.03
C GLY A 286 12.65 -2.02 -15.38
N LEU A 287 13.01 -0.78 -15.02
CA LEU A 287 12.17 0.41 -15.18
C LEU A 287 12.44 1.18 -16.48
N GLY A 288 13.35 0.69 -17.34
CA GLY A 288 13.70 1.31 -18.61
C GLY A 288 14.38 2.67 -18.46
N SER A 289 14.08 3.62 -19.35
CA SER A 289 14.73 4.95 -19.39
C SER A 289 14.48 5.85 -18.16
N ALA A 290 13.59 5.44 -17.26
CA ALA A 290 13.41 6.10 -15.97
C ALA A 290 14.60 5.90 -15.03
N ALA A 291 15.39 4.84 -15.21
CA ALA A 291 16.53 4.51 -14.35
C ALA A 291 17.64 5.57 -14.36
N ASP A 292 17.76 6.33 -15.46
CA ASP A 292 18.87 7.28 -15.67
C ASP A 292 18.50 8.72 -15.34
N GLN A 293 17.22 8.99 -15.06
CA GLN A 293 16.73 10.35 -14.80
C GLN A 293 16.71 10.62 -13.30
N GLU A 294 17.24 11.78 -12.89
CA GLU A 294 17.15 12.24 -11.49
C GLU A 294 15.75 12.77 -11.15
N TYR A 295 15.07 13.34 -12.13
CA TYR A 295 13.74 13.90 -12.01
C TYR A 295 12.86 13.45 -13.17
N LEU A 296 11.66 12.98 -12.85
CA LEU A 296 10.66 12.50 -13.81
C LEU A 296 9.38 13.32 -13.64
N PRO A 297 9.09 14.27 -14.54
CA PRO A 297 7.84 15.03 -14.47
C PRO A 297 6.65 14.11 -14.73
N VAL A 298 5.60 14.26 -13.92
CA VAL A 298 4.31 13.64 -14.20
C VAL A 298 3.60 14.51 -15.24
N PRO A 299 3.21 13.95 -16.41
CA PRO A 299 2.56 14.71 -17.46
C PRO A 299 1.35 15.49 -16.92
N SER A 300 1.27 16.78 -17.26
CA SER A 300 0.17 17.66 -16.85
C SER A 300 -1.09 17.51 -17.73
N GLY A 301 -1.10 16.52 -18.63
CA GLY A 301 -2.17 16.29 -19.61
C GLY A 301 -3.54 16.17 -18.94
N ASP A 302 -4.52 16.88 -19.49
CA ASP A 302 -5.89 17.11 -18.99
C ASP A 302 -6.10 16.78 -17.50
N ARG A 303 -5.56 17.65 -16.62
CA ARG A 303 -5.79 17.75 -15.17
C ARG A 303 -6.35 16.46 -14.57
N GLY A 304 -5.45 15.63 -14.05
CA GLY A 304 -5.69 14.35 -13.38
C GLY A 304 -7.14 14.13 -12.95
N THR A 305 -7.71 13.03 -13.43
CA THR A 305 -9.10 12.62 -13.22
C THR A 305 -9.54 12.59 -11.76
N SER A 306 -8.57 12.55 -10.84
CA SER A 306 -8.71 12.80 -9.42
C SER A 306 -7.64 13.79 -8.94
N ARG A 307 -8.04 14.87 -8.26
CA ARG A 307 -7.12 15.88 -7.69
C ARG A 307 -7.63 16.48 -6.39
N LEU A 308 -6.74 17.11 -5.62
CA LEU A 308 -7.12 17.85 -4.41
C LEU A 308 -7.39 19.32 -4.73
N VAL A 309 -8.52 19.82 -4.23
CA VAL A 309 -8.92 21.22 -4.31
C VAL A 309 -9.25 21.74 -2.92
N GLY A 310 -9.03 23.03 -2.69
CA GLY A 310 -9.25 23.66 -1.40
C GLY A 310 -9.44 25.16 -1.54
N ARG A 311 -10.01 25.79 -0.53
CA ARG A 311 -10.24 27.25 -0.53
C ARG A 311 -9.22 27.95 0.34
N HIS A 312 -8.72 29.10 -0.10
CA HIS A 312 -7.90 30.01 0.69
C HIS A 312 -8.43 31.42 0.47
N GLN A 313 -8.79 32.13 1.53
CA GLN A 313 -9.38 33.48 1.45
C GLN A 313 -10.58 33.54 0.50
N GLY A 314 -11.44 32.51 0.55
CA GLY A 314 -12.62 32.40 -0.29
C GLY A 314 -12.38 31.97 -1.75
N VAL A 315 -11.13 31.86 -2.22
CA VAL A 315 -10.76 31.47 -3.58
C VAL A 315 -10.37 29.99 -3.64
N GLU A 316 -10.83 29.26 -4.67
CA GLU A 316 -10.46 27.85 -4.89
C GLU A 316 -9.07 27.73 -5.52
N HIS A 317 -8.29 26.76 -5.04
CA HIS A 317 -6.97 26.42 -5.53
C HIS A 317 -6.77 24.90 -5.63
N ASP A 318 -5.87 24.47 -6.52
CA ASP A 318 -5.24 23.14 -6.40
C ASP A 318 -4.50 23.07 -5.06
N THR A 319 -4.53 21.91 -4.41
CA THR A 319 -4.06 21.75 -3.04
C THR A 319 -3.06 20.60 -2.92
N VAL A 320 -2.11 20.75 -2.00
CA VAL A 320 -1.17 19.72 -1.58
C VAL A 320 -1.59 19.22 -0.20
N ALA A 321 -1.60 17.90 -0.05
CA ALA A 321 -1.73 17.24 1.25
C ALA A 321 -0.37 16.64 1.65
N ASP A 322 0.09 16.96 2.85
CA ASP A 322 1.15 16.27 3.58
C ASP A 322 0.58 15.80 4.93
N PRO A 323 -0.26 14.75 4.94
CA PRO A 323 -0.94 14.29 6.14
C PRO A 323 0.04 13.83 7.23
N PRO A 324 -0.30 13.94 8.52
CA PRO A 324 -1.67 14.17 9.01
C PRO A 324 -2.10 15.62 9.20
N GLU A 325 -1.21 16.61 9.13
CA GLU A 325 -1.51 17.95 9.63
C GLU A 325 -1.40 19.07 8.58
N GLU A 326 -0.67 18.86 7.48
CA GLU A 326 -0.35 19.95 6.56
C GLU A 326 -1.18 19.87 5.27
N PHE A 327 -2.04 20.86 5.06
CA PHE A 327 -2.85 21.05 3.85
C PHE A 327 -2.72 22.47 3.36
N ARG A 328 -2.25 22.66 2.13
CA ARG A 328 -1.94 23.99 1.61
C ARG A 328 -2.16 24.13 0.13
N VAL A 329 -2.38 25.37 -0.30
CA VAL A 329 -2.43 25.73 -1.73
C VAL A 329 -1.17 25.22 -2.42
N LEU A 330 -1.37 24.62 -3.60
CA LEU A 330 -0.28 24.28 -4.51
C LEU A 330 0.32 25.57 -5.07
N ALA A 331 1.39 26.03 -4.42
CA ALA A 331 2.20 27.15 -4.88
C ALA A 331 3.50 26.64 -5.53
N MET A 332 4.07 27.44 -6.44
CA MET A 332 5.29 27.07 -7.17
C MET A 332 6.52 26.89 -6.26
N SER A 333 6.51 27.43 -5.04
CA SER A 333 7.60 27.27 -4.07
C SER A 333 7.10 26.73 -2.73
N ARG A 334 7.89 25.84 -2.12
CA ARG A 334 7.60 25.27 -0.79
C ARG A 334 7.59 26.32 0.33
N ALA A 335 8.21 27.48 0.10
CA ALA A 335 8.21 28.60 1.04
C ALA A 335 6.82 29.27 1.15
N ALA A 336 6.01 29.19 0.08
CA ALA A 336 4.65 29.70 0.07
C ALA A 336 3.68 28.64 0.64
N ARG A 337 3.55 28.61 1.97
CA ARG A 337 2.64 27.71 2.69
C ARG A 337 1.34 28.42 3.06
N TYR A 338 0.44 28.56 2.08
CA TYR A 338 -0.89 29.11 2.34
C TYR A 338 -1.83 27.99 2.77
N PRO A 339 -2.26 27.93 4.05
CA PRO A 339 -3.16 26.87 4.52
C PRO A 339 -4.52 26.99 3.83
N VAL A 340 -5.16 25.85 3.56
CA VAL A 340 -6.53 25.84 3.03
C VAL A 340 -7.55 25.80 4.16
N GLU A 341 -8.67 26.49 3.97
CA GLU A 341 -9.83 26.53 4.87
C GLU A 341 -10.77 25.34 4.64
N THR A 342 -10.75 24.77 3.43
CA THR A 342 -11.52 23.59 3.04
C THR A 342 -10.64 22.68 2.19
N LEU A 343 -10.93 21.38 2.20
CA LEU A 343 -10.26 20.40 1.37
C LEU A 343 -11.27 19.42 0.79
N ALA A 344 -11.14 19.09 -0.48
CA ALA A 344 -11.92 18.05 -1.13
C ALA A 344 -11.09 17.33 -2.19
N ARG A 345 -11.41 16.05 -2.41
CA ARG A 345 -11.00 15.34 -3.62
C ARG A 345 -12.03 15.53 -4.70
N ARG A 346 -11.58 16.06 -5.83
CA ARG A 346 -12.38 16.27 -7.03
C ARG A 346 -12.14 15.11 -7.98
N THR A 347 -13.19 14.36 -8.31
CA THR A 347 -13.14 13.22 -9.22
C THR A 347 -14.24 13.32 -10.29
N ARG A 348 -13.94 12.89 -11.52
CA ARG A 348 -14.92 12.84 -12.61
C ARG A 348 -15.58 11.46 -12.69
N PHE A 349 -16.90 11.45 -12.84
CA PHE A 349 -17.72 10.25 -12.98
C PHE A 349 -18.60 10.33 -14.22
N ALA A 350 -18.98 9.17 -14.74
CA ALA A 350 -19.93 9.02 -15.83
C ALA A 350 -20.66 7.67 -15.73
N THR A 351 -21.78 7.56 -16.43
CA THR A 351 -22.48 6.30 -16.68
C THR A 351 -22.27 5.90 -18.13
N TRP A 352 -21.92 4.64 -18.39
CA TRP A 352 -21.84 4.11 -19.76
C TRP A 352 -22.49 2.74 -19.83
N ARG A 353 -23.48 2.59 -20.72
CA ARG A 353 -24.29 1.36 -20.87
C ARG A 353 -24.84 0.83 -19.54
N GLY A 354 -25.31 1.74 -18.68
CA GLY A 354 -25.86 1.42 -17.36
C GLY A 354 -24.83 1.17 -16.25
N ALA A 355 -23.54 1.16 -16.56
CA ALA A 355 -22.48 0.97 -15.56
C ALA A 355 -21.94 2.31 -15.03
N ALA A 356 -21.89 2.45 -13.71
CA ALA A 356 -21.29 3.62 -13.05
C ALA A 356 -19.77 3.53 -13.07
N CYS A 357 -19.13 4.57 -13.62
CA CYS A 357 -17.69 4.61 -13.84
C CYS A 357 -17.06 5.89 -13.29
N SER A 358 -15.81 5.79 -12.86
CA SER A 358 -14.92 6.94 -12.76
C SER A 358 -14.17 7.12 -14.08
N VAL A 359 -13.89 8.37 -14.43
CA VAL A 359 -13.03 8.69 -15.57
C VAL A 359 -11.58 8.54 -15.09
N VAL A 360 -10.71 7.91 -15.88
CA VAL A 360 -9.27 7.74 -15.55
C VAL A 360 -8.34 8.30 -16.63
N GLY A 361 -8.89 8.69 -17.79
CA GLY A 361 -8.17 9.39 -18.83
C GLY A 361 -9.08 9.90 -19.94
N VAL A 362 -8.62 10.91 -20.67
CA VAL A 362 -9.29 11.45 -21.86
C VAL A 362 -8.25 11.57 -22.97
N GLU A 363 -8.56 11.01 -24.14
CA GLU A 363 -7.71 11.06 -25.32
C GLU A 363 -8.56 11.37 -26.56
N GLY A 364 -8.57 12.64 -26.97
CA GLY A 364 -9.41 13.12 -28.05
C GLY A 364 -10.90 12.91 -27.74
N ALA A 365 -11.59 12.16 -28.61
CA ALA A 365 -13.00 11.81 -28.45
C ALA A 365 -13.24 10.55 -27.58
N TRP A 366 -12.18 9.96 -27.03
CA TRP A 366 -12.26 8.74 -26.24
C TRP A 366 -11.99 9.03 -24.76
N VAL A 367 -12.78 8.38 -23.90
CA VAL A 367 -12.67 8.49 -22.45
C VAL A 367 -12.38 7.11 -21.89
N ARG A 368 -11.29 7.00 -21.12
CA ARG A 368 -10.98 5.80 -20.38
C ARG A 368 -11.76 5.81 -19.07
N LEU A 369 -12.56 4.77 -18.85
CA LEU A 369 -13.45 4.61 -17.72
C LEU A 369 -12.98 3.45 -16.85
N ARG A 370 -13.22 3.54 -15.54
CA ARG A 370 -13.06 2.45 -14.58
C ARG A 370 -14.38 2.18 -13.87
N LEU A 371 -14.79 0.91 -13.81
CA LEU A 371 -16.00 0.47 -13.11
C LEU A 371 -15.90 0.73 -11.59
N CYS A 372 -16.93 1.37 -11.03
CA CYS A 372 -16.98 1.68 -9.59
C CYS A 372 -17.36 0.48 -8.72
N ARG A 373 -18.22 -0.41 -9.24
CA ARG A 373 -18.71 -1.63 -8.57
C ARG A 373 -18.77 -2.78 -9.58
N PRO A 374 -17.63 -3.33 -10.00
CA PRO A 374 -17.57 -4.30 -11.09
C PRO A 374 -18.32 -5.59 -10.75
N ASP A 375 -19.09 -6.06 -11.73
CA ASP A 375 -19.67 -7.41 -11.77
C ASP A 375 -19.48 -8.00 -13.18
N ALA A 376 -19.72 -9.30 -13.32
CA ALA A 376 -19.46 -10.01 -14.57
C ALA A 376 -20.30 -9.48 -15.74
N ASP A 377 -21.55 -9.09 -15.49
CA ASP A 377 -22.46 -8.61 -16.53
C ASP A 377 -22.02 -7.24 -17.04
N GLN A 378 -21.63 -6.33 -16.13
CA GLN A 378 -21.05 -5.03 -16.47
C GLN A 378 -19.76 -5.19 -17.27
N VAL A 379 -18.86 -6.07 -16.83
CA VAL A 379 -17.58 -6.33 -17.51
C VAL A 379 -17.82 -6.76 -18.96
N VAL A 380 -18.76 -7.67 -19.19
CA VAL A 380 -19.13 -8.13 -20.53
C VAL A 380 -19.82 -7.02 -21.34
N ALA A 381 -20.80 -6.31 -20.75
CA ALA A 381 -21.61 -5.31 -21.43
C ALA A 381 -20.79 -4.12 -21.97
N ILE A 382 -19.76 -3.71 -21.25
CA ILE A 382 -18.90 -2.59 -21.63
C ILE A 382 -17.55 -3.03 -22.23
N GLY A 383 -17.28 -4.34 -22.28
CA GLY A 383 -16.02 -4.89 -22.76
C GLY A 383 -14.82 -4.48 -21.90
N ALA A 384 -15.01 -4.36 -20.58
CA ALA A 384 -13.94 -3.93 -19.68
C ALA A 384 -12.84 -5.00 -19.54
N GLN A 385 -11.60 -4.55 -19.45
CA GLN A 385 -10.45 -5.39 -19.19
C GLN A 385 -10.03 -5.30 -17.73
N CYS A 386 -9.77 -6.44 -17.11
CA CYS A 386 -9.19 -6.48 -15.77
C CYS A 386 -7.69 -6.16 -15.84
N HIS A 387 -7.30 -4.98 -15.37
CA HIS A 387 -5.90 -4.53 -15.38
C HIS A 387 -5.12 -5.01 -14.15
N GLU A 388 -5.83 -5.18 -13.03
CA GLU A 388 -5.37 -5.74 -11.77
C GLU A 388 -6.59 -6.17 -10.94
N ARG A 389 -6.38 -6.90 -9.85
CA ARG A 389 -7.39 -7.40 -8.92
C ARG A 389 -8.37 -6.28 -8.58
N GLY A 390 -9.63 -6.46 -8.97
CA GLY A 390 -10.73 -5.52 -8.72
C GLY A 390 -10.81 -4.30 -9.64
N VAL A 391 -9.81 -4.03 -10.50
CA VAL A 391 -9.78 -2.85 -11.37
C VAL A 391 -10.08 -3.24 -12.81
N TYR A 392 -11.22 -2.72 -13.30
CA TYR A 392 -11.74 -3.01 -14.63
C TYR A 392 -11.93 -1.71 -15.39
N GLU A 393 -11.30 -1.61 -16.55
CA GLU A 393 -11.33 -0.38 -17.35
C GLU A 393 -11.71 -0.66 -18.80
N ALA A 394 -12.33 0.34 -19.42
CA ALA A 394 -12.73 0.31 -20.82
C ALA A 394 -12.56 1.70 -21.44
N TRP A 395 -12.42 1.74 -22.77
CA TRP A 395 -12.48 2.99 -23.53
C TRP A 395 -13.88 3.15 -24.13
N ALA A 396 -14.45 4.33 -23.95
CA ALA A 396 -15.77 4.69 -24.43
C ALA A 396 -15.71 5.99 -25.27
N PRO A 397 -16.49 6.13 -26.34
CA PRO A 397 -16.67 7.41 -27.00
C PRO A 397 -17.31 8.42 -26.04
N ALA A 398 -16.78 9.65 -26.00
CA ALA A 398 -17.25 10.69 -25.08
C ALA A 398 -18.75 11.02 -25.27
N GLU A 399 -19.25 10.92 -26.50
CA GLU A 399 -20.65 11.17 -26.85
C GLU A 399 -21.63 10.09 -26.36
N GLU A 400 -21.15 8.89 -26.02
CA GLU A 400 -21.97 7.82 -25.46
C GLU A 400 -22.12 7.91 -23.94
N LEU A 401 -21.41 8.84 -23.28
CA LEU A 401 -21.42 8.97 -21.83
C LEU A 401 -22.68 9.70 -21.36
N ALA A 402 -23.34 9.12 -20.38
CA ALA A 402 -24.41 9.74 -19.62
C ALA A 402 -23.89 10.23 -18.26
N ASP A 403 -24.62 11.16 -17.63
CA ASP A 403 -24.35 11.66 -16.28
C ASP A 403 -22.89 12.11 -16.02
N TYR A 404 -22.21 12.61 -17.06
CA TYR A 404 -20.83 13.05 -16.97
C TYR A 404 -20.74 14.25 -16.01
N ARG A 405 -20.11 14.06 -14.85
CA ARG A 405 -20.06 15.07 -13.80
C ARG A 405 -18.78 15.05 -13.02
N THR A 406 -18.44 16.20 -12.48
CA THR A 406 -17.37 16.37 -11.49
C THR A 406 -17.98 16.35 -10.10
N VAL A 407 -17.43 15.54 -9.20
CA VAL A 407 -17.88 15.39 -7.82
C VAL A 407 -16.76 15.76 -6.87
N ASP A 408 -17.05 16.62 -5.90
CA ASP A 408 -16.14 16.98 -4.82
C ASP A 408 -16.51 16.18 -3.57
N GLN A 409 -15.63 15.28 -3.15
CA GLN A 409 -15.70 14.55 -1.89
C GLN A 409 -15.00 15.39 -0.81
N PRO A 410 -15.73 16.04 0.12
CA PRO A 410 -15.12 16.87 1.14
C PRO A 410 -14.34 16.02 2.14
N TYR A 411 -13.18 16.53 2.56
CA TYR A 411 -12.38 16.00 3.66
C TYR A 411 -12.53 16.88 4.89
N ARG A 412 -12.60 16.27 6.06
CA ARG A 412 -12.78 17.00 7.33
C ARG A 412 -11.43 17.49 7.83
N LEU A 413 -11.05 18.74 7.56
CA LEU A 413 -9.77 19.32 8.04
C LEU A 413 -9.59 19.23 9.56
#